data_AF-A0A965J7Y9-F1
#
_entry.id   AF-A0A965J7Y9-F1
#
_cell.length_a   1.000
_cell.length_b   1.000
_cell.length_c   1.000
_cell.angle_alpha   90.00
_cell.angle_beta   90.00
_cell.angle_gamma   90.00
#
_symmetry.space_group_name_H-M   'P 1'
#
loop_
_entity.id
_entity.type
_entity.pdbx_description
1 polymer ?
#
loop_
_entity_poly.entity_id
_entity_poly.type
_entity_poly.pdbx_seq_one_letter_code
_entity_poly.pdbx_strand_id
1 'polypeptide(L)'
;MDPRKNNLPKEFIYSRLHSLTGLLIVIFLFEHLLTNSQAALFFGDDGAGFVRMVNFIHDLPYLQVIELTFIGVPIAYHAVIGIRKAIYGRSNSFGSIEGAKPYMPYTRSRAYTYQRWTAWILLIGIILHVANFRFYLYPAEAKEGNKRLFFTRVYFDKGLYTLQDRLGFSLYNSGQIEEYKQSLDKEMAQQALVDQRLKEVDANGTQYNLEASELGKEKLKAMEMEDFYSGLTKRELHEDQVILVTSSFGTSQLMNVRDVFKSPIKAILYTIFVLAAVFHGFNGLWAFTITWGLVVKQISQRRMLKICVGLMFLLGFMGLSSVWGTYWINLRS
;
A
#
# COMPACT_ATOMS: atom_id res chain seq x y z
N MET A 1 29.05 44.46 -17.99
CA MET A 1 28.73 43.15 -17.40
C MET A 1 27.53 42.58 -18.13
N ASP A 2 27.63 41.38 -18.71
CA ASP A 2 26.52 40.75 -19.46
C ASP A 2 25.52 40.10 -18.48
N PRO A 3 24.24 40.52 -18.45
CA PRO A 3 23.23 39.97 -17.55
C PRO A 3 22.81 38.53 -17.88
N ARG A 4 23.39 37.89 -18.92
CA ARG A 4 23.07 36.51 -19.33
C ARG A 4 23.85 35.41 -18.61
N LYS A 5 24.70 35.72 -17.64
CA LYS A 5 25.55 34.71 -16.97
C LYS A 5 25.25 34.61 -15.48
N ASN A 6 24.29 33.75 -15.14
CA ASN A 6 24.24 32.96 -13.88
C ASN A 6 23.01 32.06 -13.74
N ASN A 7 22.21 31.84 -14.79
CA ASN A 7 21.08 30.92 -14.71
C ASN A 7 21.51 29.52 -15.13
N LEU A 8 21.38 28.54 -14.21
CA LEU A 8 21.58 27.13 -14.51
C LEU A 8 20.65 26.71 -15.66
N PRO A 9 21.11 25.88 -16.63
CA PRO A 9 20.24 25.39 -17.70
C PRO A 9 19.04 24.62 -17.13
N LYS A 10 17.84 24.89 -17.63
CA LYS A 10 16.60 24.22 -17.17
C LYS A 10 16.71 22.69 -17.25
N GLU A 11 17.28 22.18 -18.34
CA GLU A 11 17.50 20.73 -18.54
C GLU A 11 18.42 20.11 -17.47
N PHE A 12 19.39 20.88 -16.99
CA PHE A 12 20.24 20.45 -15.88
C PHE A 12 19.43 20.35 -14.59
N ILE A 13 18.65 21.38 -14.26
CA ILE A 13 17.77 21.39 -13.07
C ILE A 13 16.80 20.20 -13.13
N TYR A 14 16.10 20.01 -14.27
CA TYR A 14 15.13 18.92 -14.40
C TYR A 14 15.77 17.54 -14.24
N SER A 15 16.96 17.36 -14.80
CA SER A 15 17.73 16.11 -14.68
C SER A 15 18.19 15.85 -13.25
N ARG A 16 18.59 16.89 -12.51
CA ARG A 16 18.98 16.79 -11.11
C ARG A 16 17.79 16.47 -10.22
N LEU A 17 16.68 17.17 -10.40
CA LEU A 17 15.43 16.87 -9.68
C LEU A 17 14.97 15.42 -9.95
N HIS A 18 15.05 14.94 -11.18
CA HIS A 18 14.66 13.55 -11.51
C HIS A 18 15.55 12.54 -10.78
N SER A 19 16.83 12.84 -10.66
CA SER A 19 17.77 12.02 -9.90
C SER A 19 17.49 12.06 -8.40
N LEU A 20 17.12 13.23 -7.85
CA LEU A 20 16.81 13.40 -6.44
C LEU A 20 15.49 12.71 -6.05
N THR A 21 14.43 12.86 -6.86
CA THR A 21 13.18 12.13 -6.64
C THR A 21 13.39 10.62 -6.77
N GLY A 22 14.29 10.18 -7.66
CA GLY A 22 14.69 8.77 -7.74
C GLY A 22 15.33 8.25 -6.45
N LEU A 23 16.17 9.06 -5.79
CA LEU A 23 16.73 8.70 -4.47
C LEU A 23 15.64 8.57 -3.41
N LEU A 24 14.69 9.53 -3.36
CA LEU A 24 13.57 9.48 -2.41
C LEU A 24 12.72 8.23 -2.61
N ILE A 25 12.43 7.85 -3.87
CA ILE A 25 11.69 6.64 -4.20
C ILE A 25 12.45 5.38 -3.78
N VAL A 26 13.79 5.36 -3.88
CA VAL A 26 14.59 4.21 -3.39
C VAL A 26 14.55 4.09 -1.87
N ILE A 27 14.55 5.22 -1.15
CA ILE A 27 14.38 5.21 0.31
C ILE A 27 12.99 4.68 0.69
N PHE A 28 11.95 5.15 0.01
CA PHE A 28 10.60 4.61 0.17
C PHE A 28 10.53 3.12 -0.17
N LEU A 29 11.14 2.68 -1.26
CA LEU A 29 11.18 1.26 -1.64
C LEU A 29 11.84 0.39 -0.56
N PHE A 30 12.87 0.91 0.11
CA PHE A 30 13.51 0.20 1.23
C PHE A 30 12.55 0.00 2.39
N GLU A 31 11.92 1.08 2.86
CA GLU A 31 10.92 1.02 3.94
C GLU A 31 9.76 0.10 3.54
N HIS A 32 9.22 0.29 2.33
CA HIS A 32 8.08 -0.46 1.83
C HIS A 32 8.37 -1.97 1.79
N LEU A 33 9.51 -2.41 1.26
CA LEU A 33 9.85 -3.84 1.21
C LEU A 33 10.20 -4.40 2.60
N LEU A 34 10.78 -3.59 3.49
CA LEU A 34 11.03 -3.97 4.88
C LEU A 34 9.73 -4.22 5.63
N THR A 35 8.80 -3.27 5.61
CA THR A 35 7.49 -3.39 6.24
C THR A 35 6.70 -4.58 5.68
N ASN A 36 6.62 -4.71 4.35
CA ASN A 36 5.89 -5.82 3.71
C ASN A 36 6.51 -7.20 4.00
N SER A 37 7.83 -7.30 4.11
CA SER A 37 8.47 -8.58 4.46
C SER A 37 8.03 -9.11 5.83
N GLN A 38 7.67 -8.22 6.77
CA GLN A 38 7.19 -8.62 8.10
C GLN A 38 5.86 -9.41 8.06
N ALA A 39 5.12 -9.38 6.94
CA ALA A 39 3.93 -10.21 6.76
C ALA A 39 4.26 -11.71 6.67
N ALA A 40 5.50 -12.04 6.31
CA ALA A 40 5.94 -13.39 5.99
C ALA A 40 7.22 -13.84 6.73
N LEU A 41 7.91 -12.94 7.43
CA LEU A 41 9.19 -13.25 8.04
C LEU A 41 9.03 -14.30 9.15
N PHE A 42 9.82 -15.37 9.05
CA PHE A 42 9.80 -16.61 9.83
C PHE A 42 10.03 -16.46 11.34
N PHE A 43 10.39 -15.27 11.81
CA PHE A 43 10.67 -14.97 13.22
C PHE A 43 9.69 -13.89 13.68
N GLY A 44 8.58 -14.30 14.29
CA GLY A 44 7.57 -13.41 14.85
C GLY A 44 6.18 -14.03 14.87
N ASP A 45 5.28 -13.44 15.65
CA ASP A 45 3.89 -13.87 15.82
C ASP A 45 3.06 -13.54 14.56
N ASP A 46 3.18 -14.34 13.50
CA ASP A 46 2.17 -14.44 12.43
C ASP A 46 1.78 -13.10 11.76
N GLY A 47 2.76 -12.26 11.43
CA GLY A 47 2.51 -10.96 10.81
C GLY A 47 2.23 -9.83 11.80
N ALA A 48 2.32 -10.04 13.12
CA ALA A 48 2.21 -8.98 14.12
C ALA A 48 3.21 -7.83 13.89
N GLY A 49 4.41 -8.12 13.37
CA GLY A 49 5.38 -7.10 12.97
C GLY A 49 4.82 -6.17 11.88
N PHE A 50 4.18 -6.75 10.86
CA PHE A 50 3.50 -6.00 9.81
C PHE A 50 2.37 -5.14 10.39
N VAL A 51 1.50 -5.74 11.22
CA VAL A 51 0.35 -5.03 11.82
C VAL A 51 0.82 -3.83 12.64
N ARG A 52 1.86 -4.00 13.49
CA ARG A 52 2.42 -2.91 14.29
C ARG A 52 2.99 -1.79 13.41
N MET A 53 3.77 -2.12 12.39
CA MET A 53 4.38 -1.11 11.52
C MET A 53 3.34 -0.36 10.69
N VAL A 54 2.34 -1.07 10.16
CA VAL A 54 1.27 -0.44 9.37
C VAL A 54 0.38 0.43 10.23
N ASN A 55 0.02 0.00 11.45
CA ASN A 55 -0.71 0.86 12.39
C ASN A 55 0.10 2.10 12.74
N PHE A 56 1.40 1.95 13.05
CA PHE A 56 2.28 3.08 13.33
C PHE A 56 2.31 4.12 12.20
N ILE A 57 2.41 3.66 10.94
CA ILE A 57 2.40 4.55 9.76
C ILE A 57 1.02 5.19 9.59
N HIS A 58 -0.06 4.40 9.70
CA HIS A 58 -1.43 4.88 9.53
C HIS A 58 -1.81 5.96 10.56
N ASP A 59 -1.30 5.84 11.79
CA ASP A 59 -1.61 6.74 12.90
C ASP A 59 -0.76 8.02 12.91
N LEU A 60 0.14 8.20 11.92
CA LEU A 60 0.91 9.44 11.80
C LEU A 60 0.00 10.64 11.53
N PRO A 61 0.22 11.78 12.22
CA PRO A 61 -0.52 12.99 11.95
C PRO A 61 -0.20 13.49 10.54
N TYR A 62 -1.23 13.97 9.83
CA TYR A 62 -1.12 14.49 8.46
C TYR A 62 -0.57 13.47 7.44
N LEU A 63 -0.78 12.17 7.66
CA LEU A 63 -0.29 11.10 6.78
C LEU A 63 -0.55 11.39 5.29
N GLN A 64 -1.74 11.85 4.94
CA GLN A 64 -2.11 12.17 3.55
C GLN A 64 -1.21 13.26 2.92
N VAL A 65 -0.81 14.27 3.70
CA VAL A 65 0.09 15.34 3.26
C VAL A 65 1.51 14.79 3.10
N ILE A 66 1.94 13.94 4.04
CA ILE A 66 3.26 13.28 4.00
C ILE A 66 3.35 12.39 2.74
N GLU A 67 2.36 11.52 2.53
CA GLU A 67 2.29 10.63 1.36
C GLU A 67 2.30 11.42 0.05
N LEU A 68 1.46 12.47 -0.06
CA LEU A 68 1.42 13.27 -1.29
C LEU A 68 2.77 13.97 -1.55
N THR A 69 3.37 14.56 -0.53
CA THR A 69 4.57 15.40 -0.67
C THR A 69 5.84 14.59 -0.88
N PHE A 70 6.02 13.49 -0.14
CA PHE A 70 7.25 12.70 -0.15
C PHE A 70 7.19 11.44 -1.03
N ILE A 71 5.99 11.01 -1.43
CA ILE A 71 5.82 9.79 -2.26
C ILE A 71 5.13 10.15 -3.58
N GLY A 72 3.91 10.69 -3.54
CA GLY A 72 3.08 10.96 -4.72
C GLY A 72 3.73 11.93 -5.72
N VAL A 73 4.10 13.12 -5.26
CA VAL A 73 4.75 14.15 -6.09
C VAL A 73 6.12 13.68 -6.61
N PRO A 74 7.03 13.12 -5.79
CA PRO A 74 8.29 12.56 -6.28
C PRO A 74 8.11 11.46 -7.33
N ILE A 75 7.18 10.51 -7.13
CA ILE A 75 6.87 9.47 -8.13
C ILE A 75 6.37 10.09 -9.42
N ALA A 76 5.41 11.02 -9.36
CA ALA A 76 4.85 11.66 -10.54
C ALA A 76 5.92 12.42 -11.34
N TYR A 77 6.74 13.23 -10.67
CA TYR A 77 7.83 13.95 -11.31
C TYR A 77 8.87 13.00 -11.91
N HIS A 78 9.26 11.95 -11.16
CA HIS A 78 10.20 10.94 -11.63
C HIS A 78 9.67 10.23 -12.88
N ALA A 79 8.39 9.83 -12.86
CA ALA A 79 7.74 9.15 -13.98
C ALA A 79 7.68 10.04 -15.23
N VAL A 80 7.26 11.31 -15.12
CA VAL A 80 7.15 12.22 -16.28
C VAL A 80 8.50 12.39 -16.99
N ILE A 81 9.56 12.73 -16.24
CA ILE A 81 10.89 12.90 -16.82
C ILE A 81 11.49 11.55 -17.27
N GLY A 82 11.21 10.48 -16.53
CA GLY A 82 11.64 9.11 -16.83
C GLY A 82 11.04 8.59 -18.14
N ILE A 83 9.75 8.81 -18.38
CA ILE A 83 9.05 8.46 -19.63
C ILE A 83 9.71 9.16 -20.82
N ARG A 84 9.97 10.47 -20.72
CA ARG A 84 10.70 11.21 -21.76
C ARG A 84 12.07 10.56 -22.04
N LYS A 85 12.84 10.24 -21.00
CA LYS A 85 14.15 9.58 -21.15
C LYS A 85 14.08 8.15 -21.70
N ALA A 86 13.00 7.43 -21.42
CA ALA A 86 12.77 6.07 -21.91
C ALA A 86 12.42 6.07 -23.40
N ILE A 87 11.55 6.99 -23.85
CA ILE A 87 11.12 7.11 -25.24
C ILE A 87 12.29 7.55 -26.15
N TYR A 88 13.05 8.57 -25.75
CA TYR A 88 14.13 9.11 -26.59
C TYR A 88 15.47 8.40 -26.41
N GLY A 89 15.59 7.47 -25.45
CA GLY A 89 16.81 6.75 -25.17
C GLY A 89 17.13 5.71 -26.23
N ARG A 90 18.25 5.87 -26.94
CA ARG A 90 18.74 4.85 -27.89
C ARG A 90 19.50 3.75 -27.14
N SER A 91 19.18 2.49 -27.42
CA SER A 91 19.93 1.31 -26.92
C SER A 91 20.85 0.75 -28.00
N ASN A 92 22.04 0.33 -27.59
CA ASN A 92 23.04 -0.38 -28.40
C ASN A 92 23.41 -1.75 -27.80
N SER A 93 22.57 -2.28 -26.90
CA SER A 93 22.89 -3.47 -26.08
C SER A 93 22.63 -4.80 -26.78
N PHE A 94 21.83 -4.78 -27.84
CA PHE A 94 21.43 -5.94 -28.62
C PHE A 94 21.57 -5.58 -30.10
N GLY A 95 22.29 -6.40 -30.87
CA GLY A 95 22.61 -6.13 -32.28
C GLY A 95 23.80 -6.96 -32.78
N SER A 96 24.17 -6.77 -34.05
CA SER A 96 25.37 -7.35 -34.67
C SER A 96 26.45 -6.26 -34.87
N ILE A 97 27.72 -6.65 -34.84
CA ILE A 97 28.88 -5.77 -35.13
C ILE A 97 28.78 -5.23 -36.58
N GLU A 98 28.12 -5.96 -37.47
CA GLU A 98 27.98 -5.64 -38.90
C GLU A 98 26.74 -4.78 -39.23
N GLY A 99 25.97 -4.34 -38.22
CA GLY A 99 24.73 -3.57 -38.43
C GLY A 99 24.94 -2.06 -38.56
N ALA A 100 23.95 -1.36 -39.15
CA ALA A 100 23.92 0.11 -39.25
C ALA A 100 23.84 0.87 -37.90
N LYS A 101 23.74 0.15 -36.77
CA LYS A 101 23.73 0.72 -35.42
C LYS A 101 24.92 0.15 -34.64
N PRO A 102 25.72 0.99 -33.94
CA PRO A 102 26.86 0.50 -33.18
C PRO A 102 26.39 -0.46 -32.08
N TYR A 103 26.97 -1.66 -32.01
CA TYR A 103 26.69 -2.67 -30.98
C TYR A 103 27.77 -2.65 -29.89
N MET A 104 27.35 -2.67 -28.61
CA MET A 104 28.28 -2.66 -27.46
C MET A 104 27.94 -3.78 -26.46
N PRO A 105 28.67 -4.91 -26.47
CA PRO A 105 28.41 -6.07 -25.61
C PRO A 105 28.86 -5.89 -24.15
N TYR A 106 28.79 -4.67 -23.60
CA TYR A 106 29.20 -4.40 -22.23
C TYR A 106 28.03 -4.51 -21.24
N THR A 107 28.32 -4.98 -20.03
CA THR A 107 27.34 -5.09 -18.93
C THR A 107 26.64 -3.76 -18.62
N ARG A 108 27.34 -2.64 -18.77
CA ARG A 108 26.78 -1.29 -18.58
C ARG A 108 25.79 -0.86 -19.64
N SER A 109 26.05 -1.21 -20.90
CA SER A 109 25.10 -0.99 -21.98
C SER A 109 23.81 -1.77 -21.69
N ARG A 110 23.93 -3.04 -21.32
CA ARG A 110 22.77 -3.88 -20.94
C ARG A 110 22.00 -3.29 -19.76
N ALA A 111 22.68 -2.87 -18.69
CA ALA A 111 22.03 -2.25 -17.52
C ALA A 111 21.28 -0.97 -17.89
N TYR A 112 21.80 -0.15 -18.81
CA TYR A 112 21.11 1.02 -19.35
C TYR A 112 19.81 0.63 -20.08
N THR A 113 19.82 -0.49 -20.81
CA THR A 113 18.61 -0.99 -21.49
C THR A 113 17.60 -1.55 -20.50
N TYR A 114 18.05 -2.36 -19.55
CA TYR A 114 17.19 -2.92 -18.50
C TYR A 114 16.60 -1.83 -17.61
N GLN A 115 17.28 -0.72 -17.35
CA GLN A 115 16.70 0.43 -16.63
C GLN A 115 15.42 0.93 -17.31
N ARG A 116 15.36 0.90 -18.65
CA ARG A 116 14.21 1.38 -19.43
C ARG A 116 13.11 0.35 -19.51
N TRP A 117 13.46 -0.91 -19.73
CA TRP A 117 12.47 -1.99 -19.73
C TRP A 117 11.78 -2.10 -18.38
N THR A 118 12.55 -2.08 -17.29
CA THR A 118 12.01 -2.06 -15.93
C THR A 118 11.21 -0.79 -15.65
N ALA A 119 11.57 0.38 -16.21
CA ALA A 119 10.76 1.60 -16.07
C ALA A 119 9.33 1.41 -16.60
N TRP A 120 9.15 0.75 -17.75
CA TRP A 120 7.82 0.49 -18.31
C TRP A 120 7.04 -0.52 -17.48
N ILE A 121 7.69 -1.59 -17.03
CA ILE A 121 7.09 -2.57 -16.11
C ILE A 121 6.63 -1.87 -14.83
N LEU A 122 7.46 -1.00 -14.26
CA LEU A 122 7.14 -0.25 -13.05
C LEU A 122 6.05 0.78 -13.25
N LEU A 123 6.00 1.46 -14.41
CA LEU A 123 4.94 2.42 -14.68
C LEU A 123 3.57 1.75 -14.61
N ILE A 124 3.40 0.62 -15.31
CA ILE A 124 2.15 -0.15 -15.28
C ILE A 124 1.94 -0.78 -13.90
N GLY A 125 2.98 -1.40 -13.34
CA GLY A 125 2.93 -2.08 -12.05
C GLY A 125 2.55 -1.16 -10.90
N ILE A 126 3.11 0.06 -10.82
CA ILE A 126 2.79 1.05 -9.77
C ILE A 126 1.34 1.51 -9.92
N ILE A 127 0.87 1.80 -11.13
CA ILE A 127 -0.52 2.20 -11.36
C ILE A 127 -1.46 1.10 -10.86
N LEU A 128 -1.24 -0.15 -11.28
CA LEU A 128 -2.07 -1.28 -10.86
C LEU A 128 -1.96 -1.55 -9.34
N HIS A 129 -0.76 -1.46 -8.78
CA HIS A 129 -0.51 -1.67 -7.36
C HIS A 129 -1.23 -0.64 -6.49
N VAL A 130 -1.08 0.66 -6.81
CA VAL A 130 -1.72 1.76 -6.09
C VAL A 130 -3.24 1.71 -6.31
N ALA A 131 -3.71 1.50 -7.54
CA ALA A 131 -5.14 1.32 -7.84
C ALA A 131 -5.76 0.22 -6.96
N ASN A 132 -5.06 -0.92 -6.87
CA ASN A 132 -5.53 -2.07 -6.11
C ASN A 132 -5.56 -1.80 -4.60
N PHE A 133 -4.46 -1.38 -3.99
CA PHE A 133 -4.39 -1.24 -2.53
C PHE A 133 -5.00 0.05 -1.98
N ARG A 134 -4.86 1.18 -2.70
CA ARG A 134 -5.35 2.49 -2.22
C ARG A 134 -6.82 2.73 -2.50
N PHE A 135 -7.41 2.05 -3.48
CA PHE A 135 -8.80 2.27 -3.88
C PHE A 135 -9.61 0.98 -3.84
N TYR A 136 -9.20 -0.07 -4.57
CA TYR A 136 -10.01 -1.27 -4.70
C TYR A 136 -10.07 -2.15 -3.44
N LEU A 137 -8.99 -2.25 -2.66
CA LEU A 137 -8.90 -3.06 -1.43
C LEU A 137 -8.91 -2.21 -0.16
N TYR A 138 -8.95 -0.88 -0.29
CA TYR A 138 -8.96 -0.01 0.88
C TYR A 138 -10.17 -0.31 1.77
N PRO A 139 -9.98 -0.56 3.08
CA PRO A 139 -11.07 -0.96 3.96
C PRO A 139 -12.10 0.16 4.09
N ALA A 140 -13.37 -0.22 4.17
CA ALA A 140 -14.40 0.70 4.62
C ALA A 140 -14.20 1.01 6.11
N GLU A 141 -14.52 2.22 6.54
CA GLU A 141 -14.42 2.68 7.93
C GLU A 141 -15.82 3.04 8.43
N ALA A 142 -16.14 2.60 9.65
CA ALA A 142 -17.26 3.07 10.45
C ALA A 142 -16.81 3.29 11.91
N LYS A 143 -17.58 4.07 12.66
CA LYS A 143 -17.32 4.29 14.09
C LYS A 143 -18.29 3.45 14.92
N GLU A 144 -17.78 2.87 16.00
CA GLU A 144 -18.57 2.21 17.03
C GLU A 144 -18.11 2.80 18.37
N GLY A 145 -18.90 3.72 18.92
CA GLY A 145 -18.51 4.58 20.03
C GLY A 145 -17.18 5.33 19.78
N ASN A 146 -16.18 5.02 20.60
CA ASN A 146 -14.82 5.60 20.49
C ASN A 146 -13.86 4.79 19.61
N LYS A 147 -14.29 3.65 19.07
CA LYS A 147 -13.44 2.78 18.25
C LYS A 147 -13.73 2.98 16.77
N ARG A 148 -12.68 2.90 15.95
CA ARG A 148 -12.81 2.82 14.50
C ARG A 148 -12.79 1.35 14.10
N LEU A 149 -13.75 0.96 13.27
CA LEU A 149 -13.83 -0.36 12.70
C LEU A 149 -13.50 -0.31 11.21
N PHE A 150 -12.77 -1.33 10.76
CA PHE A 150 -12.35 -1.51 9.39
C PHE A 150 -13.03 -2.75 8.81
N PHE A 151 -13.67 -2.57 7.66
CA PHE A 151 -14.44 -3.58 6.96
C PHE A 151 -13.72 -3.92 5.65
N THR A 152 -13.20 -5.15 5.57
CA THR A 152 -12.37 -5.62 4.46
C THR A 152 -13.05 -6.80 3.77
N ARG A 153 -13.22 -6.72 2.44
CA ARG A 153 -13.67 -7.86 1.64
C ARG A 153 -12.51 -8.82 1.40
N VAL A 154 -12.70 -10.09 1.73
CA VAL A 154 -11.72 -11.16 1.47
C VAL A 154 -12.42 -12.39 0.91
N TYR A 155 -11.70 -13.18 0.11
CA TYR A 155 -12.23 -14.46 -0.37
C TYR A 155 -12.20 -15.49 0.76
N PHE A 156 -13.32 -16.17 0.93
CA PHE A 156 -13.46 -17.18 1.96
C PHE A 156 -12.45 -18.33 1.77
N ASP A 157 -11.87 -18.78 2.88
CA ASP A 157 -11.22 -20.08 3.00
C ASP A 157 -11.17 -20.52 4.46
N LYS A 158 -10.94 -21.83 4.66
CA LYS A 158 -10.95 -22.46 5.99
C LYS A 158 -9.92 -21.86 6.96
N GLY A 159 -8.83 -21.29 6.44
CA GLY A 159 -7.79 -20.69 7.26
C GLY A 159 -8.19 -19.37 7.90
N LEU A 160 -9.27 -18.73 7.45
CA LEU A 160 -9.73 -17.50 8.07
C LEU A 160 -10.27 -17.71 9.49
N TYR A 161 -10.87 -18.86 9.79
CA TYR A 161 -11.41 -19.14 11.13
C TYR A 161 -10.32 -19.30 12.18
N THR A 162 -9.22 -19.97 11.83
CA THR A 162 -8.06 -20.14 12.72
C THR A 162 -7.30 -18.83 12.90
N LEU A 163 -7.31 -17.94 11.90
CA LEU A 163 -6.74 -16.60 12.00
C LEU A 163 -7.63 -15.62 12.78
N GLN A 164 -8.94 -15.87 12.84
CA GLN A 164 -9.92 -14.99 13.49
C GLN A 164 -9.56 -14.72 14.95
N ASP A 165 -9.30 -15.78 15.71
CA ASP A 165 -8.93 -15.71 17.13
C ASP A 165 -7.52 -15.15 17.32
N ARG A 166 -6.58 -15.49 16.44
CA ARG A 166 -5.16 -15.07 16.51
C ARG A 166 -4.97 -13.59 16.22
N LEU A 167 -5.69 -13.04 15.25
CA LEU A 167 -5.51 -11.67 14.75
C LEU A 167 -6.61 -10.71 15.20
N GLY A 168 -7.61 -11.19 15.93
CA GLY A 168 -8.65 -10.35 16.55
C GLY A 168 -9.56 -9.67 15.52
N PHE A 169 -10.20 -10.48 14.67
CA PHE A 169 -11.22 -9.99 13.74
C PHE A 169 -12.48 -10.84 13.81
N SER A 170 -13.54 -10.40 13.13
CA SER A 170 -14.80 -11.16 12.96
C SER A 170 -15.14 -11.28 11.49
N LEU A 171 -15.86 -12.34 11.11
CA LEU A 171 -16.24 -12.62 9.73
C LEU A 171 -17.76 -12.59 9.59
N TYR A 172 -18.23 -11.93 8.53
CA TYR A 172 -19.64 -11.80 8.17
C TYR A 172 -19.84 -12.23 6.72
N ASN A 173 -20.58 -13.31 6.51
CA ASN A 173 -21.06 -13.71 5.20
C ASN A 173 -22.40 -13.02 4.86
N SER A 174 -22.88 -13.18 3.63
CA SER A 174 -24.13 -12.57 3.17
C SER A 174 -25.36 -12.92 4.03
N GLY A 175 -25.42 -14.16 4.56
CA GLY A 175 -26.50 -14.58 5.45
C GLY A 175 -26.46 -13.85 6.80
N GLN A 176 -25.28 -13.75 7.41
CA GLN A 176 -25.08 -13.02 8.67
C GLN A 176 -25.35 -11.51 8.52
N ILE A 177 -25.05 -10.94 7.35
CA ILE A 177 -25.36 -9.53 7.06
C ILE A 177 -26.89 -9.32 6.96
N GLU A 178 -27.61 -10.27 6.36
CA GLU A 178 -29.08 -10.20 6.29
C GLU A 178 -29.73 -10.41 7.67
N GLU A 179 -29.23 -11.33 8.49
CA GLU A 179 -29.66 -11.49 9.90
C GLU A 179 -29.42 -10.22 10.71
N TYR A 180 -28.27 -9.57 10.49
CA TYR A 180 -27.96 -8.28 11.12
C TYR A 180 -28.95 -7.20 10.68
N LYS A 181 -29.25 -7.12 9.37
CA LYS A 181 -30.24 -6.19 8.83
C LYS A 181 -31.62 -6.35 9.48
N GLN A 182 -32.10 -7.60 9.60
CA GLN A 182 -33.39 -7.87 10.26
C GLN A 182 -33.41 -7.43 11.73
N SER A 183 -32.26 -7.51 12.40
CA SER A 183 -32.11 -7.05 13.79
C SER A 183 -32.09 -5.52 13.86
N LEU A 184 -31.41 -4.86 12.92
CA LEU A 184 -31.40 -3.41 12.76
C LEU A 184 -32.80 -2.87 12.48
N ASP A 185 -33.56 -3.46 11.54
CA ASP A 185 -34.91 -3.02 11.19
C ASP A 185 -35.85 -3.04 12.41
N LYS A 186 -35.72 -4.06 13.28
CA LYS A 186 -36.47 -4.14 14.54
C LYS A 186 -36.07 -3.04 15.51
N GLU A 187 -34.77 -2.79 15.67
CA GLU A 187 -34.27 -1.74 16.56
C GLU A 187 -34.69 -0.35 16.07
N MET A 188 -34.62 -0.08 14.76
CA MET A 188 -35.06 1.18 14.15
C MET A 188 -36.57 1.40 14.31
N ALA A 189 -37.38 0.34 14.22
CA ALA A 189 -38.82 0.43 14.49
C ALA A 189 -39.11 0.81 15.95
N GLN A 190 -38.34 0.27 16.91
CA GLN A 190 -38.42 0.67 18.32
C GLN A 190 -37.92 2.11 18.51
N GLN A 191 -36.87 2.52 17.79
CA GLN A 191 -36.29 3.86 17.89
C GLN A 191 -37.28 4.97 17.52
N ALA A 192 -38.21 4.71 16.59
CA ALA A 192 -39.27 5.67 16.26
C ALA A 192 -40.16 6.01 17.47
N LEU A 193 -40.44 5.03 18.34
CA LEU A 193 -41.19 5.23 19.59
C LEU A 193 -40.34 5.97 20.63
N VAL A 194 -39.05 5.62 20.73
CA VAL A 194 -38.07 6.28 21.61
C VAL A 194 -37.92 7.76 21.26
N ASP A 195 -37.82 8.10 19.98
CA ASP A 195 -37.73 9.48 19.50
C ASP A 195 -38.99 10.31 19.81
N GLN A 196 -40.18 9.68 19.75
CA GLN A 196 -41.41 10.32 20.18
C GLN A 196 -41.39 10.60 21.70
N ARG A 197 -40.98 9.60 22.50
CA ARG A 197 -40.91 9.72 23.95
C ARG A 197 -39.88 10.75 24.41
N LEU A 198 -38.71 10.80 23.77
CA LEU A 198 -37.67 11.80 24.03
C LEU A 198 -38.19 13.23 23.86
N LYS A 199 -38.97 13.50 22.80
CA LYS A 199 -39.56 14.83 22.57
C LYS A 199 -40.53 15.24 23.68
N GLU A 200 -41.31 14.29 24.20
CA GLU A 200 -42.23 14.52 25.32
C GLU A 200 -41.50 14.78 26.64
N VAL A 201 -40.38 14.08 26.86
CA VAL A 201 -39.58 14.18 28.07
C VAL A 201 -38.73 15.46 28.09
N ASP A 202 -38.11 15.84 26.96
CA ASP A 202 -37.30 17.06 26.81
C ASP A 202 -38.14 18.35 26.91
N ALA A 203 -39.42 18.30 26.51
CA ALA A 203 -40.33 19.44 26.64
C ALA A 203 -40.64 19.83 28.10
N ASN A 204 -40.33 18.96 29.07
CA ASN A 204 -40.81 19.04 30.45
C ASN A 204 -39.75 19.36 31.53
N GLY A 205 -38.47 19.62 31.22
CA GLY A 205 -37.55 19.98 32.30
C GLY A 205 -36.10 20.38 31.98
N THR A 206 -35.59 21.32 32.78
CA THR A 206 -34.21 21.84 32.83
C THR A 206 -33.31 21.09 33.84
N GLN A 207 -33.70 19.90 34.30
CA GLN A 207 -32.98 19.12 35.31
C GLN A 207 -32.65 17.71 34.77
N TYR A 208 -31.50 17.14 35.19
CA TYR A 208 -31.05 15.82 34.76
C TYR A 208 -32.16 14.77 34.93
N ASN A 209 -32.56 14.15 33.81
CA ASN A 209 -33.62 13.15 33.76
C ASN A 209 -33.03 11.78 33.40
N LEU A 210 -33.17 10.81 34.32
CA LEU A 210 -32.73 9.43 34.12
C LEU A 210 -33.42 8.76 32.93
N GLU A 211 -34.72 9.01 32.72
CA GLU A 211 -35.48 8.47 31.58
C GLU A 211 -34.92 8.99 30.25
N ALA A 212 -34.66 10.30 30.16
CA ALA A 212 -34.03 10.90 28.98
C ALA A 212 -32.63 10.33 28.72
N SER A 213 -31.85 10.04 29.78
CA SER A 213 -30.55 9.41 29.65
C SER A 213 -30.63 7.98 29.11
N GLU A 214 -31.60 7.18 29.55
CA GLU A 214 -31.77 5.81 29.05
C GLU A 214 -32.28 5.81 27.59
N LEU A 215 -33.26 6.63 27.27
CA LEU A 215 -33.74 6.81 25.88
C LEU A 215 -32.61 7.30 24.95
N GLY A 216 -31.74 8.17 25.46
CA GLY A 216 -30.55 8.62 24.74
C GLY A 216 -29.55 7.47 24.46
N LYS A 217 -29.40 6.50 25.37
CA LYS A 217 -28.58 5.30 25.14
C LYS A 217 -29.19 4.37 24.11
N GLU A 218 -30.51 4.17 24.14
CA GLU A 218 -31.22 3.39 23.12
C GLU A 218 -31.05 4.00 21.72
N LYS A 219 -31.17 5.33 21.63
CA LYS A 219 -30.90 6.08 20.41
C LYS A 219 -29.47 5.90 19.91
N LEU A 220 -28.50 6.04 20.80
CA LEU A 220 -27.09 5.85 20.45
C LEU A 220 -26.83 4.44 19.93
N LYS A 221 -27.40 3.42 20.58
CA LYS A 221 -27.30 2.02 20.15
C LYS A 221 -27.87 1.82 18.75
N ALA A 222 -29.05 2.36 18.45
CA ALA A 222 -29.64 2.27 17.11
C ALA A 222 -28.75 2.93 16.04
N MET A 223 -28.19 4.11 16.35
CA MET A 223 -27.24 4.80 15.46
C MET A 223 -25.95 4.00 15.24
N GLU A 224 -25.38 3.40 16.29
CA GLU A 224 -24.19 2.55 16.17
C GLU A 224 -24.46 1.29 15.32
N MET A 225 -25.65 0.69 15.45
CA MET A 225 -26.04 -0.45 14.61
C MET A 225 -26.20 -0.05 13.13
N GLU A 226 -26.75 1.13 12.86
CA GLU A 226 -26.88 1.66 11.51
C GLU A 226 -25.51 1.93 10.88
N ASP A 227 -24.60 2.58 11.62
CA ASP A 227 -23.22 2.84 11.18
C ASP A 227 -22.46 1.53 10.90
N PHE A 228 -22.63 0.52 11.76
CA PHE A 228 -22.02 -0.79 11.57
C PHE A 228 -22.56 -1.51 10.32
N TYR A 229 -23.88 -1.51 10.12
CA TYR A 229 -24.51 -2.09 8.92
C TYR A 229 -24.08 -1.37 7.64
N SER A 230 -23.98 -0.04 7.69
CA SER A 230 -23.43 0.77 6.60
C SER A 230 -22.00 0.34 6.26
N GLY A 231 -21.18 0.06 7.27
CA GLY A 231 -19.83 -0.50 7.10
C GLY A 231 -19.82 -1.86 6.38
N LEU A 232 -20.69 -2.78 6.79
CA LEU A 232 -20.83 -4.11 6.17
C LEU A 232 -21.27 -4.06 4.71
N THR A 233 -22.14 -3.12 4.35
CA THR A 233 -22.78 -3.03 3.03
C THR A 233 -22.15 -2.01 2.09
N LYS A 234 -21.15 -1.25 2.57
CA LYS A 234 -20.45 -0.22 1.77
C LYS A 234 -19.85 -0.75 0.48
N ARG A 235 -19.59 -2.06 0.40
CA ARG A 235 -19.05 -2.73 -0.78
C ARG A 235 -19.81 -4.02 -1.01
N GLU A 236 -20.25 -4.21 -2.25
CA GLU A 236 -20.92 -5.43 -2.67
C GLU A 236 -20.01 -6.66 -2.54
N LEU A 237 -20.61 -7.76 -2.06
CA LEU A 237 -19.99 -9.06 -1.90
C LEU A 237 -20.29 -9.95 -3.11
N HIS A 238 -19.27 -10.69 -3.56
CA HIS A 238 -19.47 -11.86 -4.40
C HIS A 238 -19.83 -13.09 -3.55
N GLU A 239 -20.39 -14.14 -4.17
CA GLU A 239 -20.89 -15.34 -3.46
C GLU A 239 -19.82 -16.06 -2.61
N ASP A 240 -18.54 -15.93 -2.95
CA ASP A 240 -17.40 -16.55 -2.28
C ASP A 240 -16.62 -15.59 -1.37
N GLN A 241 -17.18 -14.42 -1.08
CA GLN A 241 -16.56 -13.39 -0.25
C GLN A 241 -17.25 -13.23 1.11
N VAL A 242 -16.46 -12.79 2.08
CA VAL A 242 -16.91 -12.41 3.41
C VAL A 242 -16.35 -11.04 3.77
N ILE A 243 -17.05 -10.33 4.65
CA ILE A 243 -16.53 -9.11 5.27
C ILE A 243 -15.77 -9.49 6.55
N LEU A 244 -14.50 -9.12 6.58
CA LEU A 244 -13.68 -9.13 7.78
C LEU A 244 -13.82 -7.79 8.49
N VAL A 245 -14.16 -7.82 9.77
CA VAL A 245 -14.32 -6.65 10.64
C VAL A 245 -13.26 -6.67 11.74
N THR A 246 -12.49 -5.59 11.87
CA THR A 246 -11.45 -5.46 12.90
C THR A 246 -11.28 -4.00 13.32
N SER A 247 -10.73 -3.76 14.52
CA SER A 247 -10.35 -2.42 14.99
C SER A 247 -8.94 -1.99 14.57
N SER A 248 -8.18 -2.89 13.91
CA SER A 248 -6.79 -2.66 13.52
C SER A 248 -6.65 -2.51 12.00
N PHE A 249 -6.25 -1.32 11.55
CA PHE A 249 -6.03 -1.04 10.13
C PHE A 249 -4.95 -1.98 9.54
N GLY A 250 -3.89 -2.24 10.31
CA GLY A 250 -2.82 -3.16 9.95
C GLY A 250 -3.29 -4.60 9.77
N THR A 251 -4.26 -5.06 10.58
CA THR A 251 -4.86 -6.40 10.41
C THR A 251 -5.67 -6.45 9.11
N SER A 252 -6.47 -5.42 8.82
CA SER A 252 -7.17 -5.30 7.53
C SER A 252 -6.22 -5.33 6.34
N GLN A 253 -5.10 -4.60 6.40
CA GLN A 253 -4.10 -4.59 5.33
C GLN A 253 -3.37 -5.94 5.21
N LEU A 254 -3.04 -6.59 6.32
CA LEU A 254 -2.40 -7.91 6.31
C LEU A 254 -3.28 -8.93 5.58
N MET A 255 -4.59 -8.88 5.83
CA MET A 255 -5.57 -9.76 5.18
C MET A 255 -5.74 -9.44 3.70
N ASN A 256 -5.69 -8.16 3.29
CA ASN A 256 -5.62 -7.80 1.88
C ASN A 256 -4.38 -8.38 1.18
N VAL A 257 -3.21 -8.27 1.81
CA VAL A 257 -1.95 -8.82 1.25
C VAL A 257 -2.03 -10.33 1.13
N ARG A 258 -2.52 -11.01 2.18
CA ARG A 258 -2.79 -12.46 2.20
C ARG A 258 -3.70 -12.87 1.03
N ASP A 259 -4.83 -12.19 0.88
CA ASP A 259 -5.85 -12.52 -0.12
C ASP A 259 -5.35 -12.29 -1.56
N VAL A 260 -4.55 -11.24 -1.79
CA VAL A 260 -3.90 -11.00 -3.08
C VAL A 260 -2.94 -12.14 -3.44
N PHE A 261 -2.10 -12.58 -2.50
CA PHE A 261 -1.06 -13.59 -2.76
C PHE A 261 -1.54 -15.04 -2.67
N LYS A 262 -2.80 -15.26 -2.30
CA LYS A 262 -3.50 -16.55 -2.48
C LYS A 262 -3.54 -16.98 -3.96
N SER A 263 -3.60 -16.02 -4.90
CA SER A 263 -3.55 -16.29 -6.34
C SER A 263 -2.11 -16.46 -6.83
N PRO A 264 -1.71 -17.64 -7.36
CA PRO A 264 -0.36 -17.84 -7.91
C PRO A 264 -0.03 -16.89 -9.06
N ILE A 265 -1.02 -16.54 -9.88
CA ILE A 265 -0.82 -15.62 -11.02
C ILE A 265 -0.45 -14.24 -10.50
N LYS A 266 -1.19 -13.73 -9.50
CA LYS A 266 -0.85 -12.44 -8.87
C LYS A 266 0.54 -12.51 -8.23
N ALA A 267 0.88 -13.60 -7.54
CA ALA A 267 2.22 -13.78 -6.96
C ALA A 267 3.35 -13.73 -8.02
N ILE A 268 3.16 -14.35 -9.18
CA ILE A 268 4.13 -14.30 -10.29
C ILE A 268 4.25 -12.88 -10.86
N LEU A 269 3.12 -12.18 -11.08
CA LEU A 269 3.14 -10.80 -11.57
C LEU A 269 3.85 -9.87 -10.59
N TYR A 270 3.58 -10.01 -9.28
CA TYR A 270 4.27 -9.25 -8.24
C TYR A 270 5.75 -9.63 -8.10
N THR A 271 6.13 -10.88 -8.39
CA THR A 271 7.55 -11.28 -8.46
C THR A 271 8.29 -10.49 -9.54
N ILE A 272 7.72 -10.39 -10.75
CA ILE A 272 8.30 -9.59 -11.84
C ILE A 272 8.36 -8.11 -11.43
N PHE A 273 7.30 -7.60 -10.81
CA PHE A 273 7.23 -6.21 -10.35
C PHE A 273 8.31 -5.88 -9.30
N VAL A 274 8.47 -6.73 -8.28
CA VAL A 274 9.50 -6.57 -7.23
C VAL A 274 10.90 -6.62 -7.83
N LEU A 275 11.19 -7.60 -8.68
CA LEU A 275 12.50 -7.73 -9.32
C LEU A 275 12.82 -6.52 -10.22
N ALA A 276 11.83 -6.02 -10.96
CA ALA A 276 11.96 -4.79 -11.73
C ALA A 276 12.22 -3.58 -10.82
N ALA A 277 11.54 -3.48 -9.68
CA ALA A 277 11.66 -2.37 -8.73
C ALA A 277 13.06 -2.31 -8.11
N VAL A 278 13.56 -3.43 -7.59
CA VAL A 278 14.89 -3.48 -6.98
C VAL A 278 15.98 -3.28 -8.03
N PHE A 279 15.83 -3.84 -9.24
CA PHE A 279 16.79 -3.57 -10.32
C PHE A 279 16.83 -2.08 -10.67
N HIS A 280 15.67 -1.49 -10.97
CA HIS A 280 15.56 -0.08 -11.37
C HIS A 280 16.06 0.86 -10.28
N GLY A 281 15.67 0.62 -9.03
CA GLY A 281 16.02 1.42 -7.88
C GLY A 281 17.53 1.38 -7.59
N PHE A 282 18.14 0.20 -7.49
CA PHE A 282 19.55 0.10 -7.11
C PHE A 282 20.53 0.36 -8.25
N ASN A 283 20.15 0.08 -9.51
CA ASN A 283 20.93 0.55 -10.66
C ASN A 283 20.86 2.09 -10.77
N GLY A 284 19.69 2.68 -10.47
CA GLY A 284 19.50 4.12 -10.34
C GLY A 284 20.31 4.73 -9.19
N LEU A 285 20.35 4.10 -8.02
CA LEU A 285 21.14 4.54 -6.86
C LEU A 285 22.64 4.55 -7.18
N TRP A 286 23.14 3.49 -7.83
CA TRP A 286 24.54 3.48 -8.28
C TRP A 286 24.84 4.66 -9.22
N ALA A 287 23.98 4.91 -10.21
CA ALA A 287 24.14 6.04 -11.12
C ALA A 287 24.02 7.41 -10.41
N PHE A 288 23.12 7.54 -9.43
CA PHE A 288 22.98 8.73 -8.58
C PHE A 288 24.31 9.04 -7.88
N THR A 289 24.92 8.07 -7.21
CA THR A 289 26.15 8.31 -6.43
C THR A 289 27.33 8.77 -7.29
N ILE A 290 27.37 8.36 -8.57
CA ILE A 290 28.38 8.82 -9.53
C ILE A 290 28.06 10.22 -10.05
N THR A 291 26.83 10.44 -10.52
CA THR A 291 26.44 11.71 -11.18
C THR A 291 26.44 12.89 -10.21
N TRP A 292 26.24 12.64 -8.92
CA TRP A 292 26.33 13.64 -7.84
C TRP A 292 27.73 13.75 -7.23
N GLY A 293 28.71 12.98 -7.71
CA GLY A 293 30.09 13.08 -7.25
C GLY A 293 30.36 12.49 -5.86
N LEU A 294 29.44 11.69 -5.31
CA LEU A 294 29.64 11.02 -4.01
C LEU A 294 30.73 9.93 -4.11
N VAL A 295 30.82 9.26 -5.26
CA VAL A 295 31.88 8.28 -5.54
C VAL A 295 32.63 8.62 -6.83
N VAL A 296 33.70 9.39 -6.67
CA VAL A 296 34.50 9.91 -7.82
C VAL A 296 35.48 8.86 -8.36
N LYS A 297 36.25 8.20 -7.49
CA LYS A 297 37.34 7.27 -7.90
C LYS A 297 36.77 5.97 -8.51
N GLN A 298 37.40 5.45 -9.57
CA GLN A 298 36.99 4.21 -10.26
C GLN A 298 36.89 3.00 -9.31
N ILE A 299 37.82 2.87 -8.35
CA ILE A 299 37.78 1.80 -7.34
C ILE A 299 36.54 1.95 -6.44
N SER A 300 36.21 3.18 -6.06
CA SER A 300 35.02 3.48 -5.25
C SER A 300 33.73 3.15 -6.01
N GLN A 301 33.64 3.52 -7.29
CA GLN A 301 32.49 3.18 -8.15
C GLN A 301 32.27 1.67 -8.30
N ARG A 302 33.36 0.89 -8.38
CA ARG A 302 33.29 -0.59 -8.42
C ARG A 302 32.84 -1.18 -7.08
N ARG A 303 33.26 -0.61 -5.94
CA ARG A 303 32.79 -1.03 -4.61
C ARG A 303 31.31 -0.69 -4.42
N MET A 304 30.91 0.53 -4.78
CA MET A 304 29.51 0.97 -4.72
C MET A 304 28.61 0.08 -5.59
N LEU A 305 29.06 -0.35 -6.77
CA LEU A 305 28.31 -1.32 -7.57
C LEU A 305 28.02 -2.60 -6.79
N LYS A 306 29.03 -3.18 -6.13
CA LYS A 306 28.87 -4.42 -5.35
C LYS A 306 27.88 -4.21 -4.21
N ILE A 307 27.93 -3.06 -3.53
CA ILE A 307 26.97 -2.69 -2.48
C ILE A 307 25.55 -2.61 -3.05
N CYS A 308 25.33 -1.88 -4.15
CA CYS A 308 24.01 -1.78 -4.79
C CYS A 308 23.47 -3.15 -5.24
N VAL A 309 24.33 -4.02 -5.78
CA VAL A 309 23.95 -5.39 -6.15
C VAL A 309 23.59 -6.21 -4.92
N GLY A 310 24.37 -6.13 -3.84
CA GLY A 310 24.05 -6.80 -2.57
C GLY A 310 22.70 -6.35 -1.99
N LEU A 311 22.45 -5.04 -1.95
CA LEU A 311 21.17 -4.48 -1.51
C LEU A 311 20.00 -4.89 -2.43
N MET A 312 20.23 -4.99 -3.74
CA MET A 312 19.24 -5.49 -4.69
C MET A 312 18.82 -6.92 -4.37
N PHE A 313 19.77 -7.82 -4.08
CA PHE A 313 19.46 -9.19 -3.67
C PHE A 313 18.77 -9.26 -2.30
N LEU A 314 19.23 -8.47 -1.33
CA LEU A 314 18.64 -8.43 0.00
C LEU A 314 17.18 -7.97 -0.05
N LEU A 315 16.91 -6.81 -0.65
CA LEU A 315 15.54 -6.31 -0.76
C LEU A 315 14.69 -7.14 -1.71
N GLY A 316 15.29 -7.71 -2.76
CA GLY A 316 14.62 -8.67 -3.63
C GLY A 316 14.13 -9.87 -2.83
N PHE A 317 14.98 -10.46 -1.99
CA PHE A 317 14.59 -11.55 -1.10
C PHE A 317 13.48 -11.14 -0.13
N MET A 318 13.58 -9.97 0.50
CA MET A 318 12.54 -9.47 1.42
C MET A 318 11.19 -9.23 0.73
N GLY A 319 11.20 -8.68 -0.48
CA GLY A 319 9.99 -8.51 -1.28
C GLY A 319 9.37 -9.85 -1.68
N LEU A 320 10.21 -10.79 -2.14
CA LEU A 320 9.74 -12.13 -2.54
C LEU A 320 9.29 -12.98 -1.35
N SER A 321 9.87 -12.78 -0.17
CA SER A 321 9.41 -13.44 1.05
C SER A 321 8.00 -12.98 1.39
N SER A 322 7.67 -11.70 1.23
CA SER A 322 6.30 -11.21 1.37
C SER A 322 5.36 -11.85 0.34
N VAL A 323 5.73 -11.84 -0.94
CA VAL A 323 4.90 -12.37 -2.03
C VAL A 323 4.56 -13.85 -1.85
N TRP A 324 5.56 -14.68 -1.53
CA TRP A 324 5.38 -16.13 -1.46
C TRP A 324 5.14 -16.63 -0.05
N GLY A 325 5.66 -15.98 0.98
CA GLY A 325 5.54 -16.44 2.36
C GLY A 325 4.26 -16.00 3.06
N THR A 326 3.65 -14.86 2.69
CA THR A 326 2.49 -14.32 3.43
C THR A 326 1.34 -15.33 3.47
N TYR A 327 0.86 -15.79 2.32
CA TYR A 327 -0.22 -16.78 2.28
C TYR A 327 0.29 -18.22 2.40
N TRP A 328 1.35 -18.59 1.68
CA TRP A 328 1.70 -20.01 1.51
C TRP A 328 2.47 -20.63 2.69
N ILE A 329 3.02 -19.79 3.57
CA ILE A 329 3.82 -20.23 4.72
C ILE A 329 3.17 -19.77 6.02
N ASN A 330 2.88 -18.47 6.15
CA ASN A 330 2.53 -17.87 7.43
C ASN A 330 1.02 -17.86 7.72
N LEU A 331 0.21 -17.38 6.77
CA LEU A 331 -1.21 -17.10 6.97
C LEU A 331 -2.12 -18.05 6.19
N ARG A 332 -1.68 -19.28 5.92
CA ARG A 332 -2.52 -20.26 5.20
C ARG A 332 -3.70 -20.72 6.05
N SER A 333 -3.45 -20.95 7.34
CA SER A 333 -4.38 -21.39 8.38
C SER A 333 -3.91 -20.88 9.73
#